data_AF-A0A7V9BPE1-F1
#
_entry.id   AF-A0A7V9BPE1-F1
#
_cell.length_a   1.000
_cell.length_b   1.000
_cell.length_c   1.000
_cell.angle_alpha   90.00
_cell.angle_beta   90.00
_cell.angle_gamma   90.00
#
_symmetry.space_group_name_H-M   'P 1'
#
loop_
_entity.id
_entity.type
_entity.pdbx_description
1 polymer ?
#
loop_
_entity_poly.entity_id
_entity_poly.type
_entity_poly.pdbx_seq_one_letter_code
_entity_poly.pdbx_strand_id
1 'polypeptide(L)' 'MIEMRLAEVARVVGGRLHEATGDELVTASVEFDSREVHPGGLFLALPG' A
#
# COMPACT_ATOMS: atom_id res chain seq x y z
N MET A 1 -11.64 2.09 6.24
CA MET A 1 -10.33 1.48 5.96
C MET A 1 -9.70 1.13 7.31
N ILE A 2 -9.01 0.00 7.43
CA ILE A 2 -8.36 -0.45 8.67
C ILE A 2 -6.88 -0.12 8.53
N GLU A 3 -6.32 0.67 9.45
CA GLU A 3 -4.89 0.96 9.45
C GLU A 3 -4.06 -0.32 9.48
N MET A 4 -3.05 -0.41 8.60
CA MET A 4 -2.15 -1.56 8.51
C MET A 4 -0.72 -1.09 8.29
N ARG A 5 0.25 -1.85 8.83
CA ARG A 5 1.65 -1.69 8.45
C ARG A 5 1.89 -2.23 7.05
N LEU A 6 2.79 -1.59 6.31
CA LEU A 6 3.19 -2.05 4.97
C LEU A 6 3.74 -3.50 5.00
N ALA A 7 4.43 -3.89 6.08
CA ALA A 7 4.87 -5.27 6.28
C ALA A 7 3.70 -6.27 6.38
N GLU A 8 2.58 -5.88 6.97
CA GLU A 8 1.39 -6.75 7.08
C GLU A 8 0.72 -6.92 5.73
N VAL A 9 0.61 -5.84 4.96
CA VAL A 9 0.11 -5.89 3.58
C VAL A 9 0.96 -6.86 2.76
N ALA A 10 2.28 -6.70 2.77
CA ALA A 10 3.20 -7.57 2.04
C ALA A 10 3.04 -9.05 2.44
N ARG A 11 2.92 -9.33 3.74
CA ARG A 11 2.69 -10.69 4.25
C ARG A 11 1.37 -11.29 3.75
N VAL A 12 0.29 -10.51 3.78
CA VAL A 12 -1.05 -10.98 3.39
C VAL A 12 -1.12 -11.27 1.89
N VAL A 13 -0.49 -10.44 1.05
CA VAL A 13 -0.50 -10.62 -0.41
C VAL A 13 0.58 -11.58 -0.91
N GLY A 14 1.43 -12.12 -0.03
CA GLY A 14 2.59 -12.95 -0.42
C GLY A 14 3.66 -12.16 -1.18
N GLY A 15 3.71 -10.84 -0.98
CA GLY A 15 4.65 -9.92 -1.61
C GLY A 15 5.96 -9.77 -0.84
N ARG A 16 6.83 -8.93 -1.37
CA ARG A 16 8.11 -8.55 -0.76
C ARG A 16 8.25 -7.03 -0.74
N LEU A 17 8.80 -6.49 0.34
CA LEU A 17 9.14 -5.09 0.43
C LEU A 17 10.40 -4.82 -0.38
N HIS A 18 10.45 -3.65 -1.02
CA HIS A 18 11.60 -3.16 -1.76
C HIS A 18 11.81 -1.69 -1.38
N GLU A 19 13.00 -1.37 -0.87
CA GLU A 19 13.36 -0.02 -0.41
C GLU A 19 12.38 0.58 0.63
N ALA A 20 11.78 -0.28 1.46
CA ALA A 20 10.86 0.10 2.53
C ALA A 20 11.25 -0.63 3.82
N THR A 21 10.97 -0.01 4.97
CA THR A 21 11.25 -0.62 6.28
C THR A 21 10.18 -1.61 6.70
N GLY A 22 8.95 -1.40 6.23
CA GLY A 22 7.76 -2.13 6.64
C GLY A 22 7.00 -1.49 7.80
N ASP A 23 7.56 -0.44 8.42
CA ASP A 23 6.93 0.33 9.50
C ASP A 23 5.98 1.42 9.00
N GLU A 24 5.99 1.69 7.69
CA GLU A 24 5.10 2.66 7.06
C GLU A 24 3.64 2.25 7.30
N LEU A 25 2.80 3.22 7.64
CA LEU A 25 1.38 3.01 7.89
C LEU A 25 0.57 3.32 6.64
N VAL A 26 -0.28 2.37 6.24
CA VAL A 26 -1.36 2.56 5.28
C VAL A 26 -2.58 3.00 6.06
N THR A 27 -2.90 4.30 5.98
CA THR A 27 -3.96 4.95 6.77
C THR A 27 -5.14 5.41 5.92
N ALA A 28 -5.02 5.31 4.59
CA ALA A 28 -6.09 5.58 3.65
C ALA A 28 -6.34 4.42 2.67
N SER A 29 -7.23 4.65 1.69
CA SER A 29 -7.64 3.64 0.73
C SER A 29 -6.49 3.14 -0.15
N VAL A 30 -6.72 1.96 -0.73
CA VAL A 30 -5.92 1.44 -1.83
C VAL A 30 -6.50 2.00 -3.12
N GLU A 31 -5.70 2.71 -3.91
CA GLU A 31 -6.15 3.36 -5.15
C GLU A 31 -5.40 2.82 -6.36
N PHE A 32 -6.10 2.60 -7.46
CA PHE A 32 -5.50 2.28 -8.77
C PHE A 32 -5.55 3.45 -9.75
N ASP A 33 -6.42 4.45 -9.52
CA ASP A 33 -6.40 5.70 -10.28
C ASP A 33 -5.34 6.64 -9.70
N SER A 34 -4.30 6.90 -10.47
CA SER A 34 -3.19 7.75 -10.05
C SER A 34 -3.57 9.21 -9.82
N ARG A 35 -4.76 9.63 -10.27
CA ARG A 35 -5.28 10.98 -10.04
C ARG A 35 -5.96 11.12 -8.67
N GLU A 36 -6.34 10.01 -8.06
CA GLU A 36 -7.11 9.96 -6.81
C GLU A 36 -6.25 9.54 -5.60
N VAL A 37 -5.04 9.03 -5.82
CA VAL A 37 -4.12 8.67 -4.73
C VAL A 37 -3.72 9.89 -3.91
N HIS A 38 -3.67 9.72 -2.59
CA HIS A 38 -3.39 10.81 -1.64
C HIS A 38 -2.48 10.33 -0.49
N PRO A 39 -1.94 11.25 0.34
CA PRO A 39 -1.08 10.87 1.46
C PRO A 39 -1.75 9.83 2.38
N GLY A 40 -0.97 8.80 2.76
CA GLY A 40 -1.44 7.66 3.55
C GLY A 40 -2.12 6.55 2.75
N GLY A 41 -2.38 6.76 1.45
CA GLY A 41 -2.93 5.75 0.55
C GLY A 41 -1.88 4.77 0.03
N LEU A 42 -2.35 3.62 -0.45
CA LEU A 42 -1.51 2.61 -1.11
C LEU A 42 -1.88 2.54 -2.60
N PHE A 43 -0.94 2.87 -3.48
CA PHE A 43 -1.18 2.80 -4.91
C PHE A 43 -1.01 1.37 -5.45
N LEU A 44 -2.02 0.84 -6.14
CA LEU A 44 -1.98 -0.46 -6.82
C LEU A 44 -1.72 -0.25 -8.32
N ALA A 45 -0.48 -0.47 -8.75
CA ALA A 45 -0.11 -0.44 -10.15
C ALA A 45 -0.63 -1.69 -10.88
N LEU A 46 -1.69 -1.53 -11.67
CA LEU A 46 -2.23 -2.59 -12.52
C LEU A 46 -1.57 -2.58 -13.91
N PRO A 47 -1.27 -3.76 -14.49
CA PRO A 47 -0.94 -3.85 -15.91
C PRO A 47 -2.19 -3.53 -16.74
N GLY A 48 -1.97 -2.96 -17.94
CA GLY A 48 -3.03 -2.62 -18.88
C GLY A 48 -3.85 -3.80 -19.37
#